data_AF-A0AAU2JVV9-F1
#
_entry.id   AF-A0AAU2JVV9-F1
#
_cell.length_a   1.000
_cell.length_b   1.000
_cell.length_c   1.000
_cell.angle_alpha   90.00
_cell.angle_beta   90.00
_cell.angle_gamma   90.00
#
_symmetry.space_group_name_H-M   'P 1'
#
loop_
_entity.id
_entity.type
_entity.pdbx_description
1 polymer ?
#
loop_
_entity_poly.entity_id
_entity_poly.type
_entity_poly.pdbx_seq_one_letter_code
_entity_poly.pdbx_strand_id
1 'polypeptide(L)'
;MFEIRVICSPTEAPEITKALSETFTTGPVRRHPTRDGERVRLYVTAEQQPSHWPAPTTAYAAAPSVISEIGWTARGVRDCLHGVHVREFWLRKAALLDRIALTDDDPVSGDAATLAVEAVRRLMDIDRTAGRGPSGYADGPHTPDHPDSIREPRGYVRQEYALWKRHH
;
A
#
# COMPACT_ATOMS: atom_id res chain seq x y z
N MET A 1 17.26 12.36 4.62
CA MET A 1 17.06 13.73 4.11
C MET A 1 17.71 13.87 2.74
N PHE A 2 16.99 14.40 1.75
CA PHE A 2 17.49 14.65 0.38
C PHE A 2 16.93 16.00 -0.13
N GLU A 3 17.46 16.51 -1.25
CA GLU A 3 16.99 17.76 -1.86
C GLU A 3 16.34 17.47 -3.22
N ILE A 4 15.11 17.97 -3.43
CA ILE A 4 14.38 17.92 -4.69
C ILE A 4 14.52 19.27 -5.38
N ARG A 5 14.93 19.24 -6.65
CA ARG A 5 15.04 20.43 -7.51
C ARG A 5 14.10 20.29 -8.70
N VAL A 6 13.18 21.23 -8.84
CA VAL A 6 12.21 21.25 -9.95
C VAL A 6 12.35 22.57 -10.70
N ILE A 7 12.35 22.50 -12.04
CA ILE A 7 12.25 23.67 -12.90
C ILE A 7 10.89 23.61 -13.57
N CYS A 8 10.02 24.58 -13.30
CA CYS A 8 8.65 24.62 -13.81
C CYS A 8 8.23 26.03 -14.18
N SER A 9 7.06 26.17 -14.80
CA SER A 9 6.45 27.50 -14.95
C SER A 9 6.08 28.08 -13.57
N PRO A 10 6.04 29.43 -13.44
CA PRO A 10 5.57 30.06 -12.20
C PRO A 10 4.14 29.65 -11.81
N THR A 11 3.30 29.35 -12.80
CA THR A 11 1.89 28.98 -12.62
C THR A 11 1.72 27.56 -12.06
N GLU A 12 2.60 26.62 -12.41
CA GLU A 12 2.55 25.23 -11.92
C GLU A 12 3.21 25.07 -10.53
N ALA A 13 4.02 26.05 -10.10
CA ALA A 13 4.79 25.96 -8.87
C ALA A 13 3.96 25.65 -7.60
N PRO A 14 2.75 26.20 -7.40
CA PRO A 14 1.91 25.85 -6.25
C PRO A 14 1.45 24.39 -6.27
N GLU A 15 1.02 23.87 -7.42
CA GLU A 15 0.53 22.49 -7.56
C GLU A 15 1.65 21.47 -7.32
N ILE A 16 2.83 21.71 -7.91
CA ILE A 16 4.02 20.88 -7.70
C ILE A 16 4.42 20.90 -6.22
N THR A 17 4.42 22.07 -5.57
CA THR A 17 4.75 22.19 -4.15
C THR A 17 3.78 21.38 -3.29
N LYS A 18 2.48 21.45 -3.59
CA LYS A 18 1.43 20.69 -2.90
C LYS A 18 1.66 19.18 -3.05
N ALA A 19 1.83 18.68 -4.26
CA ALA A 19 2.06 17.26 -4.52
C ALA A 19 3.32 16.72 -3.80
N LEU A 20 4.39 17.51 -3.75
CA LEU A 20 5.60 17.14 -3.00
C LEU A 20 5.34 17.06 -1.50
N SER A 21 4.57 18.00 -0.93
CA SER A 21 4.22 17.99 0.50
C SER A 21 3.25 16.88 0.91
N GLU A 22 2.45 16.37 -0.03
CA GLU A 22 1.56 15.22 0.19
C GLU A 22 2.34 13.89 0.18
N THR A 23 3.50 13.86 -0.48
CA THR A 23 4.30 12.63 -0.65
C THR A 23 5.46 12.54 0.36
N PHE A 24 6.04 13.69 0.71
CA PHE A 24 7.24 13.78 1.54
C PHE A 24 7.01 14.69 2.73
N THR A 25 7.76 14.45 3.81
CA THR A 25 7.92 15.47 4.83
C THR A 25 8.86 16.54 4.28
N THR A 26 8.28 17.65 3.81
CA THR A 26 9.03 18.73 3.15
C THR A 26 9.39 19.85 4.12
N GLY A 27 10.62 20.37 4.01
CA GLY A 27 11.00 21.67 4.56
C GLY A 27 10.46 22.84 3.70
N PRO A 28 10.78 24.09 4.09
CA PRO A 28 10.34 25.27 3.37
C PRO A 28 10.85 25.29 1.91
N VAL A 29 9.96 25.63 0.97
CA VAL A 29 10.29 25.70 -0.46
C VAL A 29 10.98 27.01 -0.79
N ARG A 30 12.22 26.93 -1.29
CA ARG A 30 12.96 28.09 -1.79
C ARG A 30 12.73 28.24 -3.29
N ARG A 31 12.39 29.45 -3.73
CA ARG A 31 12.09 29.76 -5.14
C ARG A 31 13.10 30.74 -5.70
N HIS A 32 13.66 30.41 -6.85
CA HIS A 32 14.59 31.29 -7.56
C HIS A 32 14.22 31.37 -9.05
N PRO A 33 14.17 32.56 -9.67
CA PRO A 33 13.95 32.67 -11.10
C PRO A 33 15.11 32.03 -11.88
N THR A 34 14.81 31.44 -13.03
CA THR A 34 15.82 31.02 -13.99
C THR A 34 16.43 32.24 -14.70
N ARG A 35 17.56 32.05 -15.40
CA ARG A 35 18.26 33.16 -16.08
C ARG A 35 17.42 33.84 -17.16
N ASP A 36 16.52 33.09 -17.80
CA ASP A 36 15.57 33.56 -18.81
C ASP A 36 14.32 34.24 -18.19
N GLY A 37 14.10 34.14 -16.88
CA GLY A 37 12.96 34.76 -16.18
C GLY A 37 11.60 34.08 -16.43
N GLU A 38 11.51 33.21 -17.44
CA GLU A 38 10.27 32.52 -17.82
C GLU A 38 9.91 31.36 -16.89
N ARG A 39 10.89 30.81 -16.18
CA ARG A 39 10.73 29.62 -15.32
C ARG A 39 11.21 29.90 -13.90
N VAL A 40 10.78 29.04 -12.98
CA VAL A 40 11.21 29.08 -11.58
C VAL A 40 11.88 27.77 -11.20
N ARG A 41 12.95 27.87 -10.41
CA ARG A 41 13.61 26.75 -9.76
C ARG A 41 13.11 26.65 -8.33
N LEU A 42 12.50 25.52 -8.01
CA LEU A 42 12.08 25.16 -6.66
C LEU A 42 13.17 24.29 -6.04
N TYR A 43 13.59 24.63 -4.83
CA TYR A 43 14.46 23.80 -4.00
C TYR A 43 13.70 23.40 -2.75
N VAL A 44 13.53 22.10 -2.56
CA VAL A 44 12.76 21.52 -1.47
C VAL A 44 13.64 20.51 -0.75
N THR A 45 13.89 20.73 0.54
CA THR A 45 14.44 19.66 1.40
C THR A 45 13.32 18.69 1.70
N ALA A 46 13.55 17.40 1.51
CA ALA A 46 12.55 16.36 1.69
C ALA A 46 13.10 15.21 2.54
N GLU A 47 12.21 14.64 3.33
CA GLU A 47 12.40 13.38 4.03
C GLU A 47 11.31 12.41 3.62
N GLN A 48 11.67 11.12 3.58
CA GLN A 48 10.70 10.08 3.30
C GLN A 48 9.73 10.01 4.48
N GLN A 49 8.43 10.14 4.20
CA GLN A 49 7.43 10.00 5.22
C GLN A 49 7.43 8.54 5.71
N PRO A 50 7.44 8.28 7.04
CA PRO A 50 7.30 6.92 7.54
C PRO A 50 5.99 6.33 7.02
N SER A 51 6.05 5.07 6.58
CA SER A 51 4.85 4.34 6.13
C SER A 51 3.83 4.32 7.27
N HIS A 52 2.62 4.79 7.00
CA HIS A 52 1.51 4.74 7.95
C HIS A 52 0.89 3.34 8.04
N TRP A 53 1.29 2.43 7.14
CA TRP A 53 0.84 1.05 7.16
C TRP A 53 1.48 0.27 8.30
N PRO A 54 0.76 -0.71 8.89
CA PRO A 54 1.35 -1.59 9.87
C PRO A 54 2.60 -2.29 9.31
N ALA A 55 3.70 -2.25 10.07
CA ALA A 55 4.89 -3.00 9.72
C ALA A 55 4.55 -4.49 9.56
N PRO A 56 5.15 -5.23 8.60
CA PRO A 56 4.83 -6.63 8.38
C PRO A 56 5.02 -7.51 9.61
N THR A 57 6.07 -7.24 10.39
CA THR A 57 6.37 -7.92 11.65
C THR A 57 5.24 -7.77 12.67
N THR A 58 4.59 -6.61 12.72
CA THR A 58 3.43 -6.34 13.57
C THR A 58 2.16 -6.95 12.99
N ALA A 59 1.91 -6.76 11.68
CA ALA A 59 0.68 -7.20 11.01
C ALA A 59 0.52 -8.73 11.04
N TYR A 60 1.63 -9.45 10.90
CA TYR A 60 1.64 -10.92 10.80
C TYR A 60 2.19 -11.63 12.04
N ALA A 61 2.36 -10.92 13.16
CA ALA A 61 2.92 -11.50 14.39
C ALA A 61 2.19 -12.77 14.85
N ALA A 62 0.86 -12.79 14.73
CA ALA A 62 0.00 -13.92 15.11
C ALA A 62 -0.43 -14.78 13.91
N ALA A 63 0.19 -14.61 12.74
CA ALA A 63 -0.17 -15.37 11.55
C ALA A 63 0.33 -16.84 11.67
N PRO A 64 -0.46 -17.83 11.22
CA PRO A 64 0.01 -19.21 11.14
C PRO A 64 1.25 -19.35 10.25
N SER A 65 1.95 -20.48 10.34
CA SER A 65 3.13 -20.72 9.49
C SER A 65 2.78 -20.66 8.00
N VAL A 66 3.75 -20.25 7.17
CA VAL A 66 3.58 -20.17 5.70
C VAL A 66 3.08 -21.50 5.13
N ILE A 67 3.65 -22.62 5.57
CA ILE A 67 3.25 -23.97 5.15
C ILE A 67 1.79 -24.27 5.54
N SER A 68 1.37 -23.91 6.75
CA SER A 68 -0.01 -24.10 7.20
C SER A 68 -1.00 -23.28 6.37
N GLU A 69 -0.65 -22.03 6.05
CA GLU A 69 -1.48 -21.15 5.20
C GLU A 69 -1.52 -21.62 3.74
N ILE A 70 -0.43 -22.18 3.20
CA ILE A 70 -0.45 -22.84 1.88
C ILE A 70 -1.47 -23.98 1.88
N GLY A 71 -1.43 -24.85 2.90
CA GLY A 71 -2.39 -25.94 3.03
C GLY A 71 -3.84 -25.45 3.19
N TRP A 72 -4.05 -24.38 3.96
CA TRP A 72 -5.39 -23.80 4.15
C TRP A 72 -5.93 -23.20 2.86
N THR A 73 -5.14 -22.36 2.18
CA THR A 73 -5.55 -21.72 0.92
C THR A 73 -5.79 -22.77 -0.18
N ALA A 74 -4.94 -23.79 -0.30
CA ALA A 74 -5.14 -24.87 -1.28
C ALA A 74 -6.48 -25.61 -1.10
N ARG A 75 -6.89 -25.88 0.15
CA ARG A 75 -8.18 -26.50 0.45
C ARG A 75 -9.36 -25.55 0.25
N GLY A 76 -9.20 -24.28 0.64
CA GLY A 76 -10.25 -23.27 0.60
C GLY A 76 -10.62 -22.75 -0.79
N VAL A 77 -9.80 -23.01 -1.82
CA VAL A 77 -10.09 -22.58 -3.21
C VAL A 77 -11.46 -23.07 -3.67
N ARG A 78 -11.80 -24.34 -3.39
CA ARG A 78 -13.09 -24.91 -3.80
C ARG A 78 -14.25 -24.14 -3.18
N ASP A 79 -14.20 -23.87 -1.89
CA ASP A 79 -15.26 -23.16 -1.18
C ASP A 79 -15.37 -21.71 -1.67
N CYS A 80 -14.24 -21.04 -1.88
CA CYS A 80 -14.20 -19.70 -2.46
C CYS A 80 -14.85 -19.64 -3.86
N LEU A 81 -14.61 -20.65 -4.71
CA LEU A 81 -15.23 -20.72 -6.05
C LEU A 81 -16.76 -20.88 -5.98
N HIS A 82 -17.28 -21.44 -4.89
CA HIS A 82 -18.72 -21.56 -4.65
C HIS A 82 -19.29 -20.38 -3.84
N GLY A 83 -18.53 -19.29 -3.67
CA GLY A 83 -19.00 -18.10 -2.97
C GLY A 83 -18.94 -18.18 -1.45
N VAL A 84 -18.31 -19.21 -0.88
CA VAL A 84 -18.22 -19.42 0.57
C VAL A 84 -16.92 -18.79 1.10
N HIS A 85 -17.03 -18.00 2.17
CA HIS A 85 -15.90 -17.30 2.83
C HIS A 85 -14.96 -16.53 1.88
N VAL A 86 -15.48 -16.02 0.75
CA VAL A 86 -14.69 -15.42 -0.35
C VAL A 86 -13.73 -14.33 0.15
N ARG A 87 -14.21 -13.43 1.00
CA ARG A 87 -13.38 -12.35 1.54
C ARG A 87 -12.25 -12.88 2.42
N GLU A 88 -12.54 -13.76 3.38
CA GLU A 88 -11.53 -14.34 4.27
C GLU A 88 -10.48 -15.11 3.46
N PHE A 89 -10.93 -15.87 2.46
CA PHE A 89 -10.04 -16.58 1.54
C PHE A 89 -9.05 -15.62 0.87
N TRP A 90 -9.54 -14.54 0.25
CA TRP A 90 -8.67 -13.58 -0.44
C TRP A 90 -7.81 -12.78 0.52
N LEU A 91 -8.30 -12.45 1.72
CA LEU A 91 -7.51 -11.79 2.76
C LEU A 91 -6.32 -12.65 3.19
N ARG A 92 -6.58 -13.92 3.52
CA ARG A 92 -5.53 -14.85 3.96
C ARG A 92 -4.57 -15.21 2.82
N LYS A 93 -5.07 -15.39 1.61
CA LYS A 93 -4.25 -15.62 0.41
C LYS A 93 -3.32 -14.42 0.12
N ALA A 94 -3.86 -13.21 0.17
CA ALA A 94 -3.07 -12.00 -0.05
C ALA A 94 -2.00 -11.81 1.05
N ALA A 95 -2.36 -12.05 2.32
CA ALA A 95 -1.40 -11.99 3.43
C ALA A 95 -0.30 -13.06 3.33
N LEU A 96 -0.63 -14.27 2.88
CA LEU A 96 0.34 -15.33 2.61
C LEU A 96 1.34 -14.90 1.54
N LEU A 97 0.86 -14.40 0.40
CA LEU A 97 1.72 -13.96 -0.70
C LEU A 97 2.57 -12.75 -0.32
N ASP A 98 2.04 -11.81 0.47
CA ASP A 98 2.85 -10.69 1.00
C ASP A 98 4.01 -11.19 1.86
N ARG A 99 3.78 -12.20 2.71
CA ARG A 99 4.81 -12.82 3.56
C ARG A 99 5.88 -13.56 2.75
N ILE A 100 5.48 -14.26 1.69
CA ILE A 100 6.43 -14.90 0.76
C ILE A 100 7.27 -13.82 0.08
N ALA A 101 6.63 -12.76 -0.42
CA ALA A 101 7.30 -11.63 -1.06
C ALA A 101 8.23 -10.82 -0.13
N LEU A 102 8.09 -10.96 1.19
CA LEU A 102 9.01 -10.36 2.17
C LEU A 102 10.24 -11.23 2.44
N THR A 103 10.20 -12.51 2.09
CA THR A 103 11.31 -13.46 2.23
C THR A 103 12.12 -13.56 0.92
N ASP A 104 11.57 -13.04 -0.17
CA ASP A 104 12.20 -13.03 -1.48
C ASP A 104 13.23 -11.90 -1.53
N ASP A 105 14.50 -12.24 -1.25
CA ASP A 105 15.63 -11.31 -1.27
C ASP A 105 16.14 -11.02 -2.69
N ASP A 106 15.62 -11.72 -3.72
CA ASP A 106 16.09 -11.58 -5.10
C ASP A 106 15.13 -10.71 -5.95
N PRO A 107 15.45 -9.42 -6.18
CA PRO A 107 14.64 -8.54 -7.01
C PRO A 107 14.66 -8.90 -8.50
N VAL A 108 15.49 -9.85 -8.95
CA VAL A 108 15.66 -10.22 -10.37
C VAL A 108 14.81 -11.43 -10.77
N SER A 109 14.46 -12.32 -9.82
CA SER A 109 13.72 -13.58 -10.11
C SER A 109 12.35 -13.69 -9.43
N GLY A 110 12.01 -12.80 -8.50
CA GLY A 110 10.85 -12.95 -7.63
C GLY A 110 9.53 -12.40 -8.17
N ASP A 111 8.67 -13.25 -8.75
CA ASP A 111 7.29 -12.88 -9.10
C ASP A 111 6.37 -12.78 -7.84
N ALA A 112 6.89 -13.14 -6.66
CA ALA A 112 6.13 -13.16 -5.42
C ALA A 112 5.53 -11.79 -5.06
N ALA A 113 6.28 -10.70 -5.27
CA ALA A 113 5.81 -9.35 -5.01
C ALA A 113 4.66 -8.94 -5.94
N THR A 114 4.74 -9.30 -7.22
CA THR A 114 3.67 -9.08 -8.21
C THR A 114 2.42 -9.85 -7.81
N LEU A 115 2.55 -11.15 -7.54
CA LEU A 115 1.43 -12.01 -7.14
C LEU A 115 0.77 -11.54 -5.83
N ALA A 116 1.57 -11.04 -4.89
CA ALA A 116 1.05 -10.43 -3.67
C ALA A 116 0.17 -9.22 -3.98
N VAL A 117 0.65 -8.30 -4.84
CA VAL A 117 -0.10 -7.12 -5.26
C VAL A 117 -1.39 -7.51 -5.99
N GLU A 118 -1.35 -8.48 -6.89
CA GLU A 118 -2.54 -8.97 -7.60
C GLU A 118 -3.58 -9.58 -6.66
N ALA A 119 -3.14 -10.38 -5.69
CA ALA A 119 -4.02 -10.94 -4.69
C ALA A 119 -4.67 -9.85 -3.80
N VAL A 120 -3.92 -8.81 -3.43
CA VAL A 120 -4.51 -7.65 -2.73
C VAL A 120 -5.53 -6.96 -3.62
N ARG A 121 -5.22 -6.68 -4.89
CA ARG A 121 -6.18 -6.01 -5.79
C ARG A 121 -7.48 -6.78 -5.89
N ARG A 122 -7.42 -8.11 -5.88
CA ARG A 122 -8.62 -8.95 -5.86
C ARG A 122 -9.40 -8.81 -4.55
N LEU A 123 -8.74 -8.76 -3.40
CA LEU A 123 -9.38 -8.44 -2.11
C LEU A 123 -10.03 -7.05 -2.14
N MET A 124 -9.34 -6.02 -2.63
CA MET A 124 -9.85 -4.65 -2.72
C MET A 124 -11.10 -4.57 -3.60
N ASP A 125 -11.14 -5.32 -4.71
CA ASP A 125 -12.31 -5.41 -5.59
C ASP A 125 -13.52 -6.06 -4.90
N ILE A 126 -13.29 -7.11 -4.11
CA ILE A 126 -14.31 -7.75 -3.28
C ILE A 126 -14.83 -6.75 -2.23
N ASP A 127 -13.94 -6.02 -1.57
CA ASP A 127 -14.30 -5.07 -0.52
C ASP A 127 -15.05 -3.84 -1.06
N ARG A 128 -14.62 -3.32 -2.21
CA ARG A 128 -15.33 -2.28 -2.96
C ARG A 128 -16.73 -2.72 -3.33
N THR A 129 -16.87 -3.91 -3.93
CA THR A 129 -18.16 -4.45 -4.39
C THR A 129 -19.11 -4.68 -3.22
N ALA A 130 -18.58 -5.09 -2.06
CA ALA A 130 -19.36 -5.27 -0.84
C ALA A 130 -19.79 -3.95 -0.18
N GLY A 131 -19.43 -2.78 -0.74
CA GLY A 131 -19.69 -1.47 -0.15
C GLY A 131 -19.02 -1.30 1.21
N ARG A 132 -17.95 -2.06 1.48
CA ARG A 132 -17.26 -2.04 2.76
C ARG A 132 -16.47 -0.74 2.84
N GLY A 133 -16.72 0.05 3.88
CA GLY A 133 -15.87 1.17 4.28
C GLY A 133 -14.46 0.68 4.65
N PRO A 134 -13.63 1.50 5.33
CA PRO A 134 -12.35 1.02 5.80
C PRO A 134 -12.54 -0.30 6.53
N SER A 135 -11.71 -1.29 6.22
CA SER A 135 -11.61 -2.60 6.87
C SER A 135 -12.60 -3.73 6.61
N GLY A 136 -13.78 -3.48 6.04
CA GLY A 136 -14.85 -4.49 6.12
C GLY A 136 -15.21 -4.95 7.55
N TYR A 137 -14.57 -4.38 8.58
CA TYR A 137 -14.61 -4.64 10.01
C TYR A 137 -14.37 -3.29 10.74
N ALA A 138 -15.19 -2.28 10.43
CA ALA A 138 -15.40 -0.99 11.11
C ALA A 138 -14.22 -0.06 11.57
N ASP A 139 -12.94 -0.48 11.61
CA ASP A 139 -11.90 0.24 12.39
C ASP A 139 -10.59 0.55 11.64
N GLY A 140 -10.55 0.37 10.31
CA GLY A 140 -9.38 0.74 9.50
C GLY A 140 -9.31 2.24 9.18
N PRO A 141 -8.11 2.84 9.02
CA PRO A 141 -8.00 4.21 8.52
C PRO A 141 -8.23 4.34 7.02
N HIS A 142 -7.91 3.31 6.21
CA HIS A 142 -7.96 3.39 4.75
C HIS A 142 -8.95 2.41 4.11
N THR A 143 -9.85 2.92 3.24
CA THR A 143 -10.76 2.14 2.38
C THR A 143 -10.01 1.47 1.22
N PRO A 144 -10.60 0.46 0.55
CA PRO A 144 -10.03 -0.08 -0.69
C PRO A 144 -9.88 0.98 -1.80
N ASP A 145 -10.68 2.05 -1.78
CA ASP A 145 -10.61 3.15 -2.76
C ASP A 145 -9.74 4.32 -2.31
N HIS A 146 -9.14 4.25 -1.12
CA HIS A 146 -8.25 5.30 -0.64
C HIS A 146 -7.01 5.40 -1.55
N PRO A 147 -6.55 6.62 -1.91
CA PRO A 147 -5.38 6.80 -2.78
C PRO A 147 -4.14 6.04 -2.28
N ASP A 148 -3.90 6.02 -0.97
CA ASP A 148 -2.79 5.25 -0.41
C ASP A 148 -2.97 3.73 -0.56
N SER A 149 -4.18 3.19 -0.45
CA SER A 149 -4.43 1.75 -0.68
C SER A 149 -4.15 1.36 -2.13
N ILE A 150 -4.47 2.26 -3.08
CA ILE A 150 -4.19 2.06 -4.50
C ILE A 150 -2.68 2.13 -4.76
N ARG A 151 -1.99 3.08 -4.13
CA ARG A 151 -0.54 3.30 -4.27
C ARG A 151 0.29 2.20 -3.62
N GLU A 152 -0.14 1.69 -2.47
CA GLU A 152 0.54 0.63 -1.71
C GLU A 152 -0.45 -0.48 -1.29
N PRO A 153 -0.87 -1.35 -2.23
CA PRO A 153 -1.82 -2.43 -1.93
C PRO A 153 -1.32 -3.37 -0.82
N ARG A 154 0.00 -3.64 -0.78
CA ARG A 154 0.60 -4.47 0.27
C ARG A 154 0.43 -3.85 1.68
N GLY A 155 0.34 -2.53 1.78
CA GLY A 155 0.00 -1.84 3.02
C GLY A 155 -1.45 -2.08 3.43
N TYR A 156 -2.37 -1.99 2.47
CA TYR A 156 -3.79 -2.28 2.68
C TYR A 156 -4.02 -3.68 3.25
N VAL A 157 -3.46 -4.74 2.66
CA VAL A 157 -3.65 -6.11 3.19
C VAL A 157 -3.09 -6.28 4.61
N ARG A 158 -2.02 -5.58 4.99
CA ARG A 158 -1.47 -5.63 6.36
C ARG A 158 -2.42 -4.99 7.36
N GLN A 159 -3.04 -3.86 7.01
CA GLN A 159 -4.12 -3.25 7.80
C GLN A 159 -5.27 -4.24 7.97
N GLU A 160 -5.80 -4.76 6.87
CA GLU A 160 -6.97 -5.65 6.86
C GLU A 160 -6.73 -6.94 7.67
N TYR A 161 -5.55 -7.53 7.53
CA TYR A 161 -5.20 -8.75 8.24
C TYR A 161 -5.05 -8.50 9.74
N ALA A 162 -4.38 -7.41 10.13
CA ALA A 162 -4.22 -7.04 11.53
C ALA A 162 -5.56 -6.78 12.22
N LEU A 163 -6.50 -6.13 11.51
CA LEU A 163 -7.86 -5.91 12.02
C LEU A 163 -8.65 -7.22 12.11
N TRP A 164 -8.64 -8.03 11.05
CA TRP A 164 -9.33 -9.34 11.05
C TRP A 164 -8.88 -10.22 12.22
N LYS A 165 -7.57 -10.28 12.50
CA LYS A 165 -6.99 -11.02 13.63
C LYS A 165 -7.32 -10.47 15.01
N ARG A 166 -7.72 -9.20 15.14
CA ARG A 166 -8.22 -8.68 16.41
C ARG A 166 -9.63 -9.16 16.72
N HIS A 167 -10.40 -9.52 15.69
CA HIS A 167 -11.80 -9.93 15.81
C HIS A 167 -12.02 -11.45 15.69
N HIS A 168 -10.98 -12.24 15.39
CA HIS A 168 -11.03 -13.72 15.22
C HIS A 168 -9.80 -14.38 15.84
#